data_AF-A0A8S3YWP5-F1
#
_entry.id   AF-A0A8S3YWP5-F1
#
_cell.length_a   1.000
_cell.length_b   1.000
_cell.length_c   1.000
_cell.angle_alpha   90.00
_cell.angle_beta   90.00
_cell.angle_gamma   90.00
#
_symmetry.space_group_name_H-M   'P 1'
#
loop_
_entity.id
_entity.type
_entity.pdbx_description
1 polymer ?
#
loop_
_entity_poly.entity_id
_entity_poly.type
_entity_poly.pdbx_seq_one_letter_code
_entity_poly.pdbx_strand_id
1 'polypeptide(L)'
;MRRGQVHDRPQKGKQGPAKSDSSRLSPLVMNNPVNQAADWSHESYFLQDIVSMFHLPQVVRCASRLMPGEDKFLPFNIYVPMLLCSGRTAKKLLAKHVGRDARTQHLMETEDSIVIPSDYDGHFLSLQARTTKDRTAVCSLLQIANNPIPAFINLAPVKSFACTDTVINKGSTDNINSDISETSGSHVSGHVNKSSNKHRVHIVPQKCLVHPAGSVFVVSGTAKGTAKVKSRTREVTLLRCSNEEGKDLFIPCDQAGDFLQVEVPSNGSMRLSVLPEDLVSTNRYPQLVRYVYGDHPPRLTPCSKTFTLIDSFEEESLIGCLLYPNHALMIEVPMTSTLNFQVANNHDEVMSMSLPQHALSVVRTREETFIRDLKLKCKFVHLVSSGFGQPVGRAAGTDDDDDMPSATMRARQYANEAFFYM
;
A
#
# COMPACT_ATOMS: atom_id res chain seq x y z
N MET A 1 -46.48 72.69 -9.41
CA MET A 1 -45.81 72.15 -8.21
C MET A 1 -46.79 71.32 -7.40
N ARG A 2 -46.74 69.99 -7.48
CA ARG A 2 -47.48 69.05 -6.62
C ARG A 2 -46.45 68.07 -6.04
N ARG A 3 -46.25 68.09 -4.72
CA ARG A 3 -45.37 67.17 -4.00
C ARG A 3 -46.14 65.88 -3.70
N GLY A 4 -45.57 64.75 -4.10
CA GLY A 4 -46.05 63.41 -3.74
C GLY A 4 -45.50 62.98 -2.39
N GLN A 5 -46.36 62.44 -1.54
CA GLN A 5 -45.99 61.68 -0.34
C GLN A 5 -45.93 60.21 -0.70
N VAL A 6 -44.76 59.60 -0.53
CA VAL A 6 -44.55 58.14 -0.59
C VAL A 6 -44.58 57.62 0.84
N HIS A 7 -45.50 56.71 1.13
CA HIS A 7 -45.58 56.01 2.41
C HIS A 7 -44.66 54.78 2.39
N ASP A 8 -43.58 54.83 3.16
CA ASP A 8 -42.79 53.65 3.50
C ASP A 8 -43.53 52.78 4.52
N ARG A 9 -43.80 51.53 4.15
CA ARG A 9 -44.27 50.48 5.07
C ARG A 9 -43.07 49.64 5.54
N PRO A 10 -42.91 49.42 6.86
CA PRO A 10 -41.87 48.55 7.37
C PRO A 10 -42.23 47.07 7.09
N GLN A 11 -41.43 46.40 6.24
CA GLN A 11 -41.49 44.96 6.09
C GLN A 11 -40.87 44.28 7.32
N LYS A 12 -41.72 43.78 8.22
CA LYS A 12 -41.31 42.81 9.25
C LYS A 12 -41.16 41.44 8.59
N GLY A 13 -39.94 41.09 8.17
CA GLY A 13 -39.60 39.73 7.78
C GLY A 13 -39.64 38.81 9.00
N LYS A 14 -40.68 37.96 9.09
CA LYS A 14 -40.70 36.81 10.01
C LYS A 14 -39.65 35.81 9.52
N GLN A 15 -38.45 35.81 10.11
CA GLN A 15 -37.54 34.66 10.01
C GLN A 15 -38.22 33.50 10.75
N GLY A 16 -38.72 32.51 10.01
CA GLY A 16 -39.20 31.27 10.59
C GLY A 16 -38.05 30.50 11.23
N PRO A 17 -38.29 29.72 12.30
CA PRO A 17 -37.25 28.92 12.94
C PRO A 17 -36.64 27.98 11.89
N ALA A 18 -35.32 28.03 11.74
CA ALA A 18 -34.57 27.13 10.88
C ALA A 18 -34.94 25.68 11.26
N LYS A 19 -35.57 24.95 10.34
CA LYS A 19 -35.88 23.53 10.55
C LYS A 19 -34.56 22.82 10.81
N SER A 20 -34.35 22.35 12.04
CA SER A 20 -33.10 21.72 12.43
C SER A 20 -32.83 20.47 11.58
N ASP A 21 -31.66 20.37 10.98
CA ASP A 21 -31.20 19.20 10.19
C ASP A 21 -31.04 17.90 11.01
N SER A 22 -31.49 17.89 12.26
CA SER A 22 -31.34 16.79 13.22
C SER A 22 -31.96 15.46 12.75
N SER A 23 -32.87 15.46 11.78
CA SER A 23 -33.55 14.23 11.34
C SER A 23 -32.68 13.29 10.50
N ARG A 24 -31.47 13.72 10.08
CA ARG A 24 -30.59 12.94 9.19
C ARG A 24 -29.43 12.26 9.90
N LEU A 25 -29.11 12.67 11.13
CA LEU A 25 -27.98 12.11 11.85
C LEU A 25 -28.36 10.75 12.43
N SER A 26 -27.46 9.77 12.30
CA SER A 26 -27.67 8.45 12.87
C SER A 26 -27.73 8.54 14.41
N PRO A 27 -28.44 7.61 15.10
CA PRO A 27 -28.45 7.57 16.56
C PRO A 27 -27.05 7.50 17.17
N LEU A 28 -26.10 6.88 16.46
CA LEU A 28 -24.69 6.80 16.89
C LEU A 28 -24.03 8.19 16.97
N VAL A 29 -24.35 9.10 16.03
CA VAL A 29 -23.82 10.46 16.02
C VAL A 29 -24.54 11.33 17.06
N MET A 30 -25.86 11.20 17.19
CA MET A 30 -26.66 11.97 18.15
C MET A 30 -26.37 11.59 19.60
N ASN A 31 -26.10 10.31 19.86
CA ASN A 31 -25.80 9.80 21.19
C ASN A 31 -24.30 9.78 21.51
N ASN A 32 -23.47 10.36 20.65
CA ASN A 32 -22.04 10.46 20.90
C ASN A 32 -21.79 11.46 22.05
N PRO A 33 -21.10 11.07 23.14
CA PRO A 33 -20.92 11.93 24.30
C PRO A 33 -20.17 13.23 23.95
N VAL A 34 -19.21 13.17 23.03
CA VAL A 34 -18.47 14.35 22.57
C VAL A 34 -19.38 15.29 21.79
N ASN A 35 -20.27 14.74 20.95
CA ASN A 35 -21.21 15.56 20.19
C ASN A 35 -22.23 16.29 21.09
N GLN A 36 -22.58 15.71 22.24
CA GLN A 36 -23.48 16.31 23.23
C GLN A 36 -22.80 17.35 24.13
N ALA A 37 -21.53 17.12 24.47
CA ALA A 37 -20.77 18.01 25.36
C ALA A 37 -20.11 19.19 24.64
N ALA A 38 -19.80 19.06 23.34
CA ALA A 38 -19.12 20.10 22.59
C ALA A 38 -20.03 21.29 22.25
N ASP A 39 -19.53 22.49 22.54
CA ASP A 39 -20.06 23.75 22.02
C ASP A 39 -19.49 23.98 20.61
N TRP A 40 -20.25 23.58 19.59
CA TRP A 40 -19.81 23.62 18.20
C TRP A 40 -19.87 25.04 17.64
N SER A 41 -18.78 25.49 17.02
CA SER A 41 -18.74 26.73 16.24
C SER A 41 -19.89 26.82 15.24
N HIS A 42 -20.50 28.00 15.15
CA HIS A 42 -21.49 28.32 14.13
C HIS A 42 -20.87 28.39 12.72
N GLU A 43 -19.61 28.79 12.66
CA GLU A 43 -18.82 28.83 11.43
C GLU A 43 -18.21 27.47 11.11
N SER A 44 -18.03 27.21 9.83
CA SER A 44 -17.38 26.01 9.31
C SER A 44 -16.12 26.39 8.55
N TYR A 45 -15.06 25.63 8.74
CA TYR A 45 -13.72 25.94 8.27
C TYR A 45 -13.20 24.82 7.36
N PHE A 46 -12.38 25.17 6.37
CA PHE A 46 -11.57 24.18 5.66
C PHE A 46 -10.40 23.72 6.55
N LEU A 47 -9.77 22.59 6.21
CA LEU A 47 -8.65 22.07 7.00
C LEU A 47 -7.47 23.04 7.08
N GLN A 48 -7.18 23.76 5.98
CA GLN A 48 -6.12 24.77 5.94
C GLN A 48 -6.37 25.89 6.97
N ASP A 49 -7.60 26.39 7.02
CA ASP A 49 -7.99 27.40 7.99
C ASP A 49 -7.85 26.87 9.42
N ILE A 50 -8.27 25.61 9.66
CA ILE A 50 -8.19 24.98 10.99
C ILE A 50 -6.75 24.92 11.48
N VAL A 51 -5.82 24.46 10.65
CA VAL A 51 -4.39 24.37 11.01
C VAL A 51 -3.78 25.75 11.26
N SER A 52 -4.24 26.78 10.55
CA SER A 52 -3.73 28.15 10.70
C SER A 52 -4.31 28.90 11.91
N MET A 53 -5.56 28.61 12.29
CA MET A 53 -6.32 29.37 13.29
C MET A 53 -6.41 28.68 14.65
N PHE A 54 -6.30 27.35 14.70
CA PHE A 54 -6.49 26.56 15.91
C PHE A 54 -5.27 25.68 16.19
N HIS A 55 -5.01 25.43 17.48
CA HIS A 55 -3.94 24.53 17.88
C HIS A 55 -4.37 23.08 17.79
N LEU A 56 -3.47 22.22 17.30
CA LEU A 56 -3.66 20.77 17.34
C LEU A 56 -3.12 20.20 18.68
N PRO A 57 -3.73 19.13 19.23
CA PRO A 57 -4.87 18.40 18.68
C PRO A 57 -6.20 19.16 18.83
N GLN A 58 -7.11 19.03 17.88
CA GLN A 58 -8.39 19.76 17.86
C GLN A 58 -9.57 18.83 17.56
N VAL A 59 -10.63 18.93 18.36
CA VAL A 59 -11.89 18.21 18.11
C VAL A 59 -12.75 18.99 17.12
N VAL A 60 -13.16 18.31 16.06
CA VAL A 60 -14.00 18.85 14.99
C VAL A 60 -15.11 17.87 14.61
N ARG A 61 -16.12 18.34 13.88
CA ARG A 61 -17.10 17.49 13.18
C ARG A 61 -17.30 17.94 11.75
N CYS A 62 -17.58 17.00 10.85
CA CYS A 62 -17.88 17.33 9.46
C CYS A 62 -19.20 18.08 9.35
N ALA A 63 -19.18 19.25 8.71
CA ALA A 63 -20.35 20.08 8.43
C ALA A 63 -20.83 19.93 6.98
N SER A 64 -20.00 19.38 6.09
CA SER A 64 -20.38 19.10 4.70
C SER A 64 -21.46 18.03 4.62
N ARG A 65 -22.46 18.25 3.77
CA ARG A 65 -23.54 17.29 3.53
C ARG A 65 -23.18 16.36 2.39
N LEU A 66 -23.15 15.06 2.65
CA LEU A 66 -23.00 14.05 1.61
C LEU A 66 -24.19 14.06 0.64
N MET A 67 -23.95 13.67 -0.61
CA MET A 67 -25.03 13.35 -1.54
C MET A 67 -25.85 12.16 -1.01
N PRO A 68 -27.17 12.10 -1.25
CA PRO A 68 -27.99 10.96 -0.83
C PRO A 68 -27.43 9.63 -1.34
N GLY A 69 -27.24 8.64 -0.46
CA GLY A 69 -26.74 7.30 -0.80
C GLY A 69 -25.23 7.13 -0.69
N GLU A 70 -24.44 8.22 -0.66
CA GLU A 70 -22.97 8.16 -0.52
C GLU A 70 -22.53 7.59 0.84
N ASP A 71 -23.36 7.77 1.86
CA ASP A 71 -23.13 7.24 3.21
C ASP A 71 -23.02 5.72 3.25
N LYS A 72 -23.62 5.01 2.28
CA LYS A 72 -23.57 3.55 2.19
C LYS A 72 -22.23 3.01 1.66
N PHE A 73 -21.46 3.85 0.96
CA PHE A 73 -20.17 3.44 0.39
C PHE A 73 -18.99 3.72 1.32
N LEU A 74 -19.21 4.49 2.39
CA LEU A 74 -18.19 4.75 3.39
C LEU A 74 -18.14 3.64 4.44
N PRO A 75 -16.95 3.12 4.75
CA PRO A 75 -16.79 2.14 5.82
C PRO A 75 -16.97 2.73 7.23
N PHE A 76 -17.16 4.06 7.32
CA PHE A 76 -17.36 4.80 8.56
C PHE A 76 -18.38 5.93 8.37
N ASN A 77 -18.82 6.53 9.47
CA ASN A 77 -19.75 7.64 9.47
C ASN A 77 -18.98 8.96 9.62
N ILE A 78 -18.90 9.74 8.54
CA ILE A 78 -18.16 11.01 8.49
C ILE A 78 -18.65 12.06 9.50
N TYR A 79 -19.89 11.95 9.97
CA TYR A 79 -20.49 12.90 10.91
C TYR A 79 -20.16 12.59 12.37
N VAL A 80 -19.48 11.47 12.66
CA VAL A 80 -18.92 11.22 13.98
C VAL A 80 -17.83 12.26 14.26
N PRO A 81 -17.81 12.91 15.45
CA PRO A 81 -16.74 13.82 15.82
C PRO A 81 -15.36 13.18 15.64
N MET A 82 -14.38 13.98 15.26
CA MET A 82 -13.02 13.52 15.02
C MET A 82 -12.02 14.40 15.76
N LEU A 83 -10.94 13.79 16.21
CA LEU A 83 -9.78 14.47 16.79
C LEU A 83 -8.71 14.58 15.72
N LEU A 84 -8.42 15.80 15.25
CA LEU A 84 -7.29 16.08 14.37
C LEU A 84 -6.03 16.26 15.22
N CYS A 85 -4.91 15.66 14.85
CA CYS A 85 -3.73 15.58 15.72
C CYS A 85 -2.47 16.20 15.12
N SER A 86 -2.10 15.81 13.91
CA SER A 86 -0.80 16.16 13.31
C SER A 86 -0.90 16.25 11.80
N GLY A 87 -0.02 17.04 11.19
CA GLY A 87 0.12 17.15 9.74
C GLY A 87 1.33 16.38 9.22
N ARG A 88 1.23 15.90 7.99
CA ARG A 88 2.31 15.23 7.27
C ARG A 88 2.25 15.55 5.79
N THR A 89 3.41 15.85 5.22
CA THR A 89 3.65 15.84 3.76
C THR A 89 4.40 14.58 3.39
N ALA A 90 3.90 13.86 2.39
CA ALA A 90 4.55 12.65 1.88
C ALA A 90 4.31 12.47 0.39
N LYS A 91 5.29 11.86 -0.29
CA LYS A 91 5.10 11.30 -1.63
C LYS A 91 4.35 9.98 -1.52
N LYS A 92 3.45 9.73 -2.45
CA LYS A 92 2.54 8.59 -2.42
C LYS A 92 2.36 8.05 -3.84
N LEU A 93 2.14 6.74 -3.95
CA LEU A 93 1.69 6.09 -5.18
C LEU A 93 0.18 5.90 -5.11
N LEU A 94 -0.52 6.29 -6.17
CA LEU A 94 -1.91 5.89 -6.40
C LEU A 94 -1.91 4.54 -7.11
N ALA A 95 -2.65 3.57 -6.58
CA ALA A 95 -2.79 2.27 -7.20
C ALA A 95 -4.26 1.80 -7.23
N LYS A 96 -4.56 0.85 -8.10
CA LYS A 96 -5.80 0.06 -8.09
C LYS A 96 -5.50 -1.33 -7.57
N HIS A 97 -6.38 -1.87 -6.74
CA HIS A 97 -6.26 -3.26 -6.31
C HIS A 97 -6.57 -4.20 -7.48
N VAL A 98 -5.87 -5.33 -7.56
CA VAL A 98 -6.02 -6.31 -8.63
C VAL A 98 -6.46 -7.65 -8.06
N GLY A 99 -7.74 -7.95 -8.11
CA GLY A 99 -8.31 -9.22 -7.67
C GLY A 99 -8.14 -10.34 -8.70
N ARG A 100 -8.46 -11.57 -8.30
CA ARG A 100 -8.61 -12.70 -9.23
C ARG A 100 -10.09 -12.96 -9.46
N ASP A 101 -10.54 -12.85 -10.70
CA ASP A 101 -11.91 -13.17 -11.07
C ASP A 101 -12.19 -14.66 -10.81
N ALA A 102 -13.21 -14.95 -10.01
CA ALA A 102 -13.48 -16.32 -9.55
C ALA A 102 -13.77 -17.28 -10.71
N ARG A 103 -14.41 -16.78 -11.78
CA ARG A 103 -14.84 -17.58 -12.93
C ARG A 103 -13.71 -17.86 -13.91
N THR A 104 -12.96 -16.82 -14.28
CA THR A 104 -11.95 -16.88 -15.33
C THR A 104 -10.53 -17.10 -14.79
N GLN A 105 -10.33 -16.92 -13.49
CA GLN A 105 -9.03 -16.92 -12.82
C GLN A 105 -8.06 -15.85 -13.35
N HIS A 106 -8.55 -14.90 -14.13
CA HIS A 106 -7.80 -13.75 -14.62
C HIS A 106 -7.66 -12.68 -13.54
N LEU A 107 -6.53 -11.99 -13.57
CA LEU A 107 -6.34 -10.78 -12.78
C LEU A 107 -7.22 -9.67 -13.35
N MET A 108 -8.03 -9.03 -12.52
CA MET A 108 -8.86 -7.88 -12.86
C MET A 108 -8.70 -6.78 -11.83
N GLU A 109 -8.64 -5.53 -12.29
CA GLU A 109 -8.65 -4.37 -11.42
C GLU A 109 -10.01 -4.25 -10.73
N THR A 110 -9.99 -3.90 -9.45
CA THR A 110 -11.20 -3.55 -8.69
C THR A 110 -11.40 -2.03 -8.71
N GLU A 111 -12.56 -1.57 -8.24
CA GLU A 111 -12.81 -0.13 -8.09
C GLU A 111 -12.01 0.49 -6.93
N ASP A 112 -11.52 -0.33 -6.01
CA ASP A 112 -10.78 0.11 -4.82
C ASP A 112 -9.47 0.77 -5.21
N SER A 113 -9.34 2.03 -4.79
CA SER A 113 -8.12 2.80 -4.97
C SER A 113 -7.29 2.70 -3.70
N ILE A 114 -6.03 2.33 -3.84
CA ILE A 114 -5.08 2.18 -2.74
C ILE A 114 -4.03 3.30 -2.84
N VAL A 115 -3.57 3.77 -1.70
CA VAL A 115 -2.45 4.69 -1.62
C VAL A 115 -1.31 4.03 -0.86
N ILE A 116 -0.13 4.05 -1.48
CA ILE A 116 1.10 3.47 -0.95
C ILE A 116 2.06 4.63 -0.65
N PRO A 117 2.31 4.95 0.63
CA PRO A 117 3.31 5.97 1.00
C PRO A 117 4.70 5.60 0.45
N SER A 118 5.49 6.59 0.05
CA SER A 118 6.85 6.35 -0.46
C SER A 118 7.76 5.73 0.59
N ASP A 119 7.49 5.98 1.87
CA ASP A 119 8.23 5.43 3.01
C ASP A 119 7.59 4.17 3.60
N TYR A 120 6.64 3.56 2.89
CA TYR A 120 6.19 2.21 3.22
C TYR A 120 7.34 1.21 3.02
N ASP A 121 7.53 0.34 4.00
CA ASP A 121 8.66 -0.59 4.10
C ASP A 121 8.45 -1.89 3.32
N GLY A 122 7.26 -2.08 2.75
CA GLY A 122 6.96 -3.27 1.97
C GLY A 122 7.67 -3.26 0.62
N HIS A 123 8.29 -4.39 0.30
CA HIS A 123 8.94 -4.65 -0.96
C HIS A 123 7.95 -5.20 -1.99
N PHE A 124 8.07 -4.66 -3.20
CA PHE A 124 7.22 -5.03 -4.33
C PHE A 124 8.02 -5.70 -5.44
N LEU A 125 7.39 -6.63 -6.14
CA LEU A 125 7.87 -7.13 -7.42
C LEU A 125 7.21 -6.38 -8.54
N SER A 126 8.02 -5.83 -9.45
CA SER A 126 7.52 -5.35 -10.73
C SER A 126 7.20 -6.54 -11.64
N LEU A 127 5.94 -6.65 -12.06
CA LEU A 127 5.51 -7.67 -13.00
C LEU A 127 5.63 -7.12 -14.43
N GLN A 128 6.26 -7.87 -15.34
CA GLN A 128 6.44 -7.44 -16.73
C GLN A 128 5.13 -7.39 -17.53
N ALA A 129 4.12 -8.12 -17.08
CA ALA A 129 2.86 -8.24 -17.78
C ALA A 129 1.88 -7.12 -17.38
N ARG A 130 1.46 -6.32 -18.37
CA ARG A 130 0.14 -5.65 -18.36
C ARG A 130 -1.01 -6.67 -18.56
N THR A 131 -0.68 -7.94 -18.77
CA THR A 131 -1.65 -8.99 -19.12
C THR A 131 -2.21 -9.66 -17.88
N THR A 132 -3.44 -10.15 -17.98
CA THR A 132 -4.22 -10.87 -16.95
C THR A 132 -3.60 -12.17 -16.45
N LYS A 133 -2.38 -12.50 -16.87
CA LYS A 133 -1.65 -13.72 -16.55
C LYS A 133 -0.33 -13.38 -15.90
N ASP A 134 -0.37 -13.32 -14.58
CA ASP A 134 0.85 -13.39 -13.81
C ASP A 134 1.39 -14.82 -13.83
N ARG A 135 2.61 -14.98 -14.36
CA ARG A 135 3.33 -16.26 -14.41
C ARG A 135 4.12 -16.56 -13.14
N THR A 136 4.23 -15.60 -12.22
CA THR A 136 4.90 -15.84 -10.95
C THR A 136 4.09 -16.86 -10.16
N ALA A 137 4.63 -18.07 -10.08
CA ALA A 137 4.04 -19.18 -9.38
C ALA A 137 4.73 -19.34 -8.02
N VAL A 138 3.93 -19.64 -7.00
CA VAL A 138 4.46 -20.21 -5.77
C VAL A 138 4.89 -21.64 -6.07
N CYS A 139 6.14 -21.95 -5.76
CA CYS A 139 6.72 -23.26 -6.02
C CYS A 139 7.59 -23.70 -4.83
N SER A 140 7.90 -24.99 -4.78
CA SER A 140 8.87 -25.55 -3.85
C SER A 140 10.29 -25.44 -4.41
N LEU A 141 11.31 -25.51 -3.54
CA LEU A 141 12.71 -25.55 -3.98
C LEU A 141 13.01 -26.75 -4.90
N LEU A 142 12.32 -27.88 -4.70
CA LEU A 142 12.45 -29.03 -5.59
C LEU A 142 11.91 -28.73 -6.99
N GLN A 143 10.82 -27.97 -7.11
CA GLN A 143 10.33 -27.50 -8.40
C GLN A 143 11.31 -26.50 -9.02
N ILE A 144 11.90 -25.59 -8.23
CA ILE A 144 12.97 -24.68 -8.70
C ILE A 144 14.17 -25.48 -9.22
N ALA A 145 14.56 -26.56 -8.55
CA ALA A 145 15.68 -27.39 -8.98
C ALA A 145 15.42 -28.15 -10.29
N ASN A 146 14.15 -28.51 -10.54
CA ASN A 146 13.75 -29.33 -11.69
C ASN A 146 13.32 -28.51 -12.91
N ASN A 147 13.11 -27.21 -12.76
CA ASN A 147 12.69 -26.30 -13.83
C ASN A 147 13.75 -25.21 -14.06
N PRO A 148 13.83 -24.61 -15.25
CA PRO A 148 14.77 -23.54 -15.54
C PRO A 148 14.32 -22.19 -14.92
N ILE A 149 14.20 -22.14 -13.60
CA ILE A 149 13.82 -20.94 -12.85
C ILE A 149 15.10 -20.13 -12.57
N PRO A 150 15.26 -18.93 -13.15
CA PRO A 150 16.52 -18.18 -13.06
C PRO A 150 16.71 -17.53 -11.69
N ALA A 151 15.63 -17.16 -11.00
CA ALA A 151 15.67 -16.59 -9.68
C ALA A 151 14.36 -16.81 -8.93
N PHE A 152 14.42 -16.68 -7.60
CA PHE A 152 13.25 -16.77 -6.72
C PHE A 152 13.41 -15.89 -5.48
N ILE A 153 12.27 -15.60 -4.83
CA ILE A 153 12.20 -14.96 -3.52
C ILE A 153 11.58 -15.93 -2.53
N ASN A 154 12.14 -16.04 -1.33
CA ASN A 154 11.55 -16.84 -0.26
C ASN A 154 10.47 -16.07 0.50
N LEU A 155 9.30 -16.67 0.72
CA LEU A 155 8.23 -16.06 1.53
C LEU A 155 8.32 -16.44 3.02
N ALA A 156 9.24 -17.33 3.37
CA ALA A 156 9.53 -17.78 4.73
C ALA A 156 11.05 -17.91 4.93
N PRO A 157 11.58 -17.85 6.18
CA PRO A 157 13.01 -17.97 6.41
C PRO A 157 13.62 -19.25 5.85
N VAL A 158 14.79 -19.14 5.19
CA VAL A 158 15.45 -20.25 4.46
C VAL A 158 16.87 -20.42 4.94
N LYS A 159 17.30 -21.67 5.07
CA LYS A 159 18.68 -22.00 5.44
C LYS A 159 19.52 -22.19 4.19
N SER A 160 20.73 -21.67 4.22
CA SER A 160 21.75 -21.92 3.20
C SER A 160 23.12 -22.22 3.81
N PHE A 161 24.02 -22.67 2.96
CA PHE A 161 25.42 -22.93 3.30
C PHE A 161 26.31 -22.15 2.34
N ALA A 162 27.35 -21.49 2.84
CA ALA A 162 28.28 -20.77 1.98
C ALA A 162 28.99 -21.74 1.02
N CYS A 163 29.18 -21.31 -0.23
CA CYS A 163 30.11 -21.98 -1.12
C CYS A 163 31.51 -21.52 -0.72
N THR A 164 32.30 -22.39 -0.09
CA THR A 164 33.74 -22.16 -0.08
C THR A 164 34.25 -22.62 -1.42
N ASP A 165 35.07 -21.78 -2.06
CA ASP A 165 35.87 -22.19 -3.19
C ASP A 165 36.62 -23.44 -2.74
N THR A 166 36.11 -24.61 -3.14
CA THR A 166 36.90 -25.83 -3.14
C THR A 166 38.11 -25.44 -3.93
N VAL A 167 39.26 -25.34 -3.26
CA VAL A 167 40.56 -25.18 -3.88
C VAL A 167 40.57 -26.20 -4.99
N ILE A 168 40.31 -25.74 -6.22
CA ILE A 168 40.50 -26.54 -7.40
C ILE A 168 41.98 -26.76 -7.32
N ASN A 169 42.39 -27.95 -6.89
CA ASN A 169 43.75 -28.42 -7.03
C ASN A 169 44.05 -28.32 -8.54
N LYS A 170 44.47 -27.13 -8.99
CA LYS A 170 45.26 -26.96 -10.18
C LYS A 170 46.47 -27.81 -9.87
N GLY A 171 46.48 -29.01 -10.45
CA GLY A 171 47.54 -29.97 -10.28
C GLY A 171 48.86 -29.22 -10.45
N SER A 172 49.63 -29.17 -9.37
CA SER A 172 51.04 -28.83 -9.39
C SER A 172 51.72 -29.92 -10.20
N THR A 173 51.75 -29.76 -11.53
CA THR A 173 52.76 -30.40 -12.36
C THR A 173 54.00 -29.51 -12.32
N ASP A 174 54.71 -29.56 -11.19
CA ASP A 174 56.14 -29.26 -11.22
C ASP A 174 56.82 -30.50 -11.77
N ASN A 175 57.15 -30.49 -13.06
CA ASN A 175 58.42 -31.03 -13.53
C ASN A 175 58.68 -30.78 -15.04
N ILE A 176 59.89 -30.28 -15.27
CA ILE A 176 60.78 -30.45 -16.43
C ILE A 176 60.75 -29.35 -17.53
N ASN A 177 61.84 -28.56 -17.47
CA ASN A 177 62.66 -27.98 -18.54
C ASN A 177 61.98 -27.46 -19.82
N SER A 178 62.09 -26.15 -19.99
CA SER A 178 62.09 -25.51 -21.30
C SER A 178 63.53 -25.45 -21.82
N ASP A 179 63.80 -26.21 -22.88
CA ASP A 179 64.80 -25.80 -23.86
C ASP A 179 64.45 -26.39 -25.24
N ILE A 180 64.39 -25.49 -26.23
CA ILE A 180 64.64 -25.69 -27.66
C ILE A 180 63.56 -26.33 -28.56
N SER A 181 63.24 -25.54 -29.59
CA SER A 181 62.93 -25.86 -31.01
C SER A 181 61.49 -25.96 -31.52
N GLU A 182 61.34 -25.24 -32.63
CA GLU A 182 60.30 -25.26 -33.66
C GLU A 182 60.12 -26.65 -34.28
N THR A 183 58.89 -26.99 -34.67
CA THR A 183 58.52 -27.32 -36.07
C THR A 183 57.08 -27.85 -36.17
N SER A 184 56.47 -27.54 -37.30
CA SER A 184 55.19 -27.99 -37.84
C SER A 184 54.91 -29.49 -37.70
N GLY A 185 53.64 -29.88 -37.53
CA GLY A 185 53.24 -31.28 -37.73
C GLY A 185 51.79 -31.59 -37.34
N SER A 186 51.05 -32.06 -38.33
CA SER A 186 49.63 -32.40 -38.34
C SER A 186 49.24 -33.71 -37.64
N HIS A 187 47.93 -33.83 -37.35
CA HIS A 187 47.11 -35.04 -37.14
C HIS A 187 47.40 -35.91 -35.89
N VAL A 188 46.35 -36.19 -35.11
CA VAL A 188 45.79 -37.54 -34.88
C VAL A 188 44.53 -37.46 -34.00
N SER A 189 43.55 -38.24 -34.45
CA SER A 189 42.36 -38.78 -33.76
C SER A 189 42.59 -39.13 -32.29
N GLY A 190 41.63 -38.79 -31.43
CA GLY A 190 41.59 -39.19 -30.03
C GLY A 190 40.15 -39.33 -29.54
N HIS A 191 39.74 -40.57 -29.36
CA HIS A 191 38.46 -41.05 -28.86
C HIS A 191 37.75 -40.14 -27.85
N VAL A 192 36.45 -39.92 -28.12
CA VAL A 192 35.45 -39.54 -27.12
C VAL A 192 35.48 -40.55 -25.98
N ASN A 193 35.81 -40.08 -24.78
CA ASN A 193 35.26 -40.61 -23.55
C ASN A 193 34.68 -39.45 -22.76
N LYS A 194 33.36 -39.28 -22.87
CA LYS A 194 32.52 -38.49 -21.95
C LYS A 194 32.53 -39.17 -20.58
N SER A 195 33.67 -39.17 -19.91
CA SER A 195 33.75 -39.41 -18.48
C SER A 195 33.21 -38.15 -17.81
N SER A 196 31.92 -38.15 -17.49
CA SER A 196 31.30 -37.13 -16.64
C SER A 196 31.98 -37.18 -15.28
N ASN A 197 33.02 -36.36 -15.11
CA ASN A 197 33.64 -36.11 -13.82
C ASN A 197 32.57 -35.50 -12.92
N LYS A 198 31.85 -36.35 -12.19
CA LYS A 198 30.94 -35.96 -11.12
C LYS A 198 31.80 -35.36 -10.03
N HIS A 199 32.01 -34.04 -10.09
CA HIS A 199 32.54 -33.26 -8.99
C HIS A 199 31.57 -33.40 -7.82
N ARG A 200 31.90 -34.30 -6.90
CA ARG A 200 31.15 -34.50 -5.67
C ARG A 200 31.57 -33.37 -4.73
N VAL A 201 30.75 -32.33 -4.68
CA VAL A 201 30.98 -31.20 -3.77
C VAL A 201 30.84 -31.73 -2.34
N HIS A 202 31.96 -31.78 -1.63
CA HIS A 202 31.95 -32.20 -0.24
C HIS A 202 31.56 -30.99 0.61
N ILE A 203 30.31 -30.96 1.05
CA ILE A 203 29.81 -29.91 1.93
C ILE A 203 30.34 -30.23 3.32
N VAL A 204 31.45 -29.60 3.66
CA VAL A 204 31.86 -29.51 5.05
C VAL A 204 30.75 -28.72 5.75
N PRO A 205 30.21 -29.17 6.90
CA PRO A 205 29.19 -28.45 7.64
C PRO A 205 29.76 -27.10 8.10
N GLN A 206 29.64 -26.12 7.22
CA GLN A 206 29.96 -24.74 7.48
C GLN A 206 28.81 -24.08 8.21
N LYS A 207 29.08 -22.87 8.70
CA LYS A 207 28.12 -22.00 9.36
C LYS A 207 26.84 -21.93 8.52
N CYS A 208 25.77 -22.55 9.03
CA CYS A 208 24.43 -22.44 8.49
C CYS A 208 24.03 -20.96 8.53
N LEU A 209 23.65 -20.42 7.37
CA LEU A 209 23.13 -19.07 7.25
C LEU A 209 21.60 -19.15 7.21
N VAL A 210 20.93 -18.30 7.97
CA VAL A 210 19.47 -18.17 7.93
C VAL A 210 19.14 -16.86 7.24
N HIS A 211 18.42 -16.96 6.13
CA HIS A 211 17.96 -15.83 5.34
C HIS A 211 16.53 -15.50 5.76
N PRO A 212 16.20 -14.24 6.07
CA PRO A 212 14.82 -13.83 6.38
C PRO A 212 13.92 -13.98 5.15
N ALA A 213 12.60 -13.94 5.35
CA ALA A 213 11.66 -13.84 4.24
C ALA A 213 11.95 -12.58 3.40
N GLY A 214 11.80 -12.68 2.09
CA GLY A 214 12.10 -11.62 1.14
C GLY A 214 13.48 -11.66 0.52
N SER A 215 14.35 -12.54 1.00
CA SER A 215 15.67 -12.74 0.42
C SER A 215 15.57 -13.26 -1.01
N VAL A 216 16.39 -12.67 -1.87
CA VAL A 216 16.39 -12.96 -3.30
C VAL A 216 17.55 -13.88 -3.64
N PHE A 217 17.29 -14.89 -4.46
CA PHE A 217 18.29 -15.86 -4.88
C PHE A 217 18.28 -16.02 -6.40
N VAL A 218 19.43 -15.84 -7.03
CA VAL A 218 19.65 -16.15 -8.44
C VAL A 218 20.18 -17.57 -8.54
N VAL A 219 19.51 -18.43 -9.30
CA VAL A 219 19.84 -19.85 -9.45
C VAL A 219 20.88 -20.02 -10.55
N SER A 220 22.02 -20.60 -10.22
CA SER A 220 23.10 -20.92 -11.17
C SER A 220 23.16 -22.41 -11.52
N GLY A 221 22.48 -23.28 -10.76
CA GLY A 221 22.37 -24.70 -11.08
C GLY A 221 21.97 -25.55 -9.88
N THR A 222 22.23 -26.86 -9.98
CA THR A 222 21.99 -27.81 -8.90
C THR A 222 23.26 -28.61 -8.60
N ALA A 223 23.39 -29.06 -7.36
CA ALA A 223 24.47 -29.91 -6.90
C ALA A 223 23.91 -31.06 -6.04
N LYS A 224 24.67 -32.15 -5.97
CA LYS A 224 24.39 -33.25 -5.04
C LYS A 224 25.25 -33.12 -3.81
N GLY A 225 24.62 -33.10 -2.63
CA GLY A 225 25.29 -33.11 -1.34
C GLY A 225 24.89 -34.31 -0.50
N THR A 226 25.47 -34.41 0.70
CA THR A 226 25.11 -35.40 1.70
C THR A 226 24.71 -34.71 2.99
N ALA A 227 23.55 -35.08 3.55
CA ALA A 227 23.10 -34.61 4.85
C ALA A 227 23.16 -35.77 5.87
N LYS A 228 23.69 -35.50 7.05
CA LYS A 228 23.61 -36.44 8.19
C LYS A 228 22.34 -36.14 8.98
N VAL A 229 21.44 -37.11 9.04
CA VAL A 229 20.26 -37.06 9.91
C VAL A 229 20.38 -38.23 10.88
N LYS A 230 20.64 -37.91 12.16
CA LYS A 230 21.04 -38.91 13.17
C LYS A 230 22.30 -39.67 12.74
N SER A 231 22.25 -41.00 12.70
CA SER A 231 23.34 -41.89 12.28
C SER A 231 23.33 -42.22 10.78
N ARG A 232 22.34 -41.77 10.01
CA ARG A 232 22.22 -42.08 8.58
C ARG A 232 22.62 -40.89 7.73
N THR A 233 23.46 -41.14 6.73
CA THR A 233 23.79 -40.21 5.66
C THR A 233 22.78 -40.38 4.53
N ARG A 234 22.16 -39.29 4.08
CA ARG A 234 21.29 -39.29 2.88
C ARG A 234 21.84 -38.33 1.83
N GLU A 235 21.65 -38.66 0.56
CA GLU A 235 21.92 -37.74 -0.55
C GLU A 235 20.82 -36.66 -0.57
N VAL A 236 21.21 -35.40 -0.75
CA VAL A 236 20.28 -34.25 -0.81
C VAL A 236 20.63 -33.41 -2.03
N THR A 237 19.60 -33.00 -2.78
CA THR A 237 19.73 -32.05 -3.88
C THR A 237 19.81 -30.63 -3.33
N LEU A 238 20.76 -29.85 -3.84
CA LEU A 238 21.00 -28.47 -3.43
C LEU A 238 20.87 -27.57 -4.64
N LEU A 239 20.22 -26.43 -4.46
CA LEU A 239 20.31 -25.33 -5.40
C LEU A 239 21.64 -24.62 -5.18
N ARG A 240 22.37 -24.37 -6.27
CA ARG A 240 23.48 -23.41 -6.28
C ARG A 240 22.87 -22.06 -6.61
N CYS A 241 23.01 -21.10 -5.71
CA CYS A 241 22.44 -19.77 -5.86
C CYS A 241 23.46 -18.70 -5.50
N SER A 242 23.20 -17.46 -5.92
CA SER A 242 23.81 -16.27 -5.33
C SER A 242 22.73 -15.41 -4.69
N ASN A 243 23.05 -14.78 -3.54
CA ASN A 243 22.15 -13.80 -2.90
C ASN A 243 22.31 -12.40 -3.54
N GLU A 244 21.58 -11.41 -3.04
CA GLU A 244 21.66 -10.00 -3.50
C GLU A 244 23.06 -9.37 -3.36
N GLU A 245 23.91 -9.89 -2.47
CA GLU A 245 25.30 -9.46 -2.31
C GLU A 245 26.26 -10.15 -3.31
N GLY A 246 25.75 -11.03 -4.17
CA GLY A 246 26.55 -11.82 -5.11
C GLY A 246 27.30 -12.99 -4.47
N LYS A 247 27.01 -13.34 -3.21
CA LYS A 247 27.66 -14.47 -2.53
C LYS A 247 27.06 -15.80 -2.94
N ASP A 248 27.91 -16.69 -3.45
CA ASP A 248 27.55 -18.06 -3.79
C ASP A 248 27.19 -18.88 -2.54
N LEU A 249 26.05 -19.56 -2.62
CA LEU A 249 25.49 -20.37 -1.53
C LEU A 249 24.76 -21.61 -2.07
N PHE A 250 24.59 -22.58 -1.18
CA PHE A 250 23.83 -23.80 -1.43
C PHE A 250 22.58 -23.84 -0.56
N ILE A 251 21.42 -24.09 -1.17
CA ILE A 251 20.13 -24.22 -0.48
C ILE A 251 19.60 -25.65 -0.65
N PRO A 252 19.41 -26.42 0.44
CA PRO A 252 18.77 -27.73 0.37
C PRO A 252 17.34 -27.67 -0.17
N CYS A 253 17.05 -28.48 -1.18
CA CYS A 253 15.74 -28.51 -1.85
C CYS A 253 14.64 -29.19 -1.03
N ASP A 254 15.00 -29.84 0.07
CA ASP A 254 14.07 -30.54 0.97
C ASP A 254 13.52 -29.64 2.08
N GLN A 255 13.88 -28.35 2.08
CA GLN A 255 13.28 -27.37 2.97
C GLN A 255 11.85 -27.05 2.54
N ALA A 256 10.95 -27.03 3.52
CA ALA A 256 9.59 -26.54 3.34
C ALA A 256 9.57 -25.02 3.24
N GLY A 257 8.65 -24.49 2.44
CA GLY A 257 8.45 -23.06 2.27
C GLY A 257 7.78 -22.76 0.93
N ASP A 258 7.30 -21.53 0.82
CA ASP A 258 6.74 -20.99 -0.41
C ASP A 258 7.77 -20.06 -1.06
N PHE A 259 8.03 -20.31 -2.35
CA PHE A 259 9.03 -19.57 -3.11
C PHE A 259 8.39 -18.98 -4.35
N LEU A 260 8.56 -17.68 -4.53
CA LEU A 260 8.00 -16.95 -5.65
C LEU A 260 9.04 -16.88 -6.77
N GLN A 261 8.75 -17.50 -7.91
CA GLN A 261 9.59 -17.36 -9.10
C GLN A 261 9.64 -15.89 -9.53
N VAL A 262 10.84 -15.41 -9.83
CA VAL A 262 11.06 -14.06 -10.35
C VAL A 262 11.98 -14.09 -11.55
N GLU A 263 11.74 -13.18 -12.49
CA GLU A 263 12.61 -13.01 -13.65
C GLU A 263 13.77 -12.10 -13.26
N VAL A 264 14.99 -12.48 -13.66
CA VAL A 264 16.16 -11.60 -13.51
C VAL A 264 16.01 -10.48 -14.53
N PRO A 265 16.01 -9.20 -14.11
CA PRO A 265 15.88 -8.10 -15.03
C PRO A 265 17.07 -8.07 -15.99
N SER A 266 16.80 -7.73 -17.25
CA SER A 266 17.79 -7.73 -18.33
C SER A 266 18.94 -6.74 -18.12
N ASN A 267 18.78 -5.78 -17.21
CA ASN A 267 19.81 -4.82 -16.83
C ASN A 267 20.89 -5.42 -15.89
N GLY A 268 20.75 -6.69 -15.49
CA GLY A 268 21.68 -7.35 -14.58
C GLY A 268 21.53 -6.92 -13.11
N SER A 269 20.49 -6.15 -12.77
CA SER A 269 20.21 -5.81 -11.38
C SER A 269 19.86 -7.06 -10.58
N MET A 270 20.59 -7.29 -9.49
CA MET A 270 20.27 -8.36 -8.54
C MET A 270 19.15 -7.98 -7.58
N ARG A 271 18.78 -6.69 -7.51
CA ARG A 271 17.58 -6.24 -6.77
C ARG A 271 16.36 -6.62 -7.59
N LEU A 272 15.74 -7.73 -7.21
CA LEU A 272 14.52 -8.24 -7.86
C LEU A 272 13.26 -7.62 -7.28
N SER A 273 13.31 -7.16 -6.03
CA SER A 273 12.25 -6.37 -5.39
C SER A 273 12.61 -4.88 -5.34
N VAL A 274 11.60 -4.02 -5.27
CA VAL A 274 11.72 -2.56 -5.26
C VAL A 274 10.92 -1.98 -4.11
N LEU A 275 11.43 -0.91 -3.50
CA LEU A 275 10.70 -0.13 -2.50
C LEU A 275 9.75 0.86 -3.19
N PRO A 276 8.70 1.33 -2.49
CA PRO A 276 7.82 2.39 -2.99
C PRO A 276 8.57 3.67 -3.36
N GLU A 277 9.59 4.07 -2.60
CA GLU A 277 10.44 5.23 -2.93
C GLU A 277 11.13 5.08 -4.29
N ASP A 278 11.66 3.89 -4.59
CA ASP A 278 12.25 3.59 -5.89
C ASP A 278 11.18 3.66 -7.00
N LEU A 279 9.98 3.10 -6.77
CA LEU A 279 8.87 3.13 -7.72
C LEU A 279 8.41 4.56 -8.02
N VAL A 280 8.33 5.43 -7.01
CA VAL A 280 8.05 6.87 -7.17
C VAL A 280 9.14 7.54 -8.00
N SER A 281 10.41 7.25 -7.74
CA SER A 281 11.52 7.88 -8.45
C SER A 281 11.56 7.56 -9.95
N THR A 282 11.10 6.37 -10.35
CA THR A 282 11.13 5.95 -11.75
C THR A 282 10.05 6.60 -12.62
N ASN A 283 8.93 7.02 -12.05
CA ASN A 283 7.78 7.62 -12.75
C ASN A 283 7.32 6.82 -13.99
N ARG A 284 7.29 5.48 -13.90
CA ARG A 284 6.88 4.58 -15.00
C ARG A 284 5.50 3.99 -14.72
N TYR A 285 4.44 4.69 -15.12
CA TYR A 285 3.06 4.25 -14.93
C TYR A 285 2.30 4.06 -16.27
N PRO A 286 1.29 3.18 -16.37
CA PRO A 286 0.87 2.22 -15.35
C PRO A 286 1.81 1.01 -15.26
N GLN A 287 1.97 0.46 -14.05
CA GLN A 287 2.84 -0.68 -13.75
C GLN A 287 2.16 -1.64 -12.78
N LEU A 288 2.17 -2.94 -13.11
CA LEU A 288 1.63 -3.97 -12.22
C LEU A 288 2.71 -4.37 -11.21
N VAL A 289 2.37 -4.32 -9.93
CA VAL A 289 3.27 -4.71 -8.84
C VAL A 289 2.61 -5.70 -7.90
N ARG A 290 3.43 -6.52 -7.25
CA ARG A 290 2.99 -7.45 -6.19
C ARG A 290 3.78 -7.21 -4.92
N TYR A 291 3.09 -6.96 -3.81
CA TYR A 291 3.69 -6.99 -2.49
C TYR A 291 4.21 -8.40 -2.18
N VAL A 292 5.44 -8.48 -1.67
CA VAL A 292 6.09 -9.74 -1.31
C VAL A 292 6.36 -9.86 0.18
N TYR A 293 7.04 -8.88 0.76
CA TYR A 293 7.48 -8.89 2.17
C TYR A 293 7.68 -7.47 2.71
N GLY A 294 7.86 -7.34 4.02
CA GLY A 294 7.95 -6.09 4.77
C GLY A 294 7.47 -6.31 6.20
N ASP A 295 7.80 -5.39 7.13
CA ASP A 295 7.36 -5.53 8.52
C ASP A 295 5.85 -5.24 8.67
N HIS A 296 5.30 -4.46 7.73
CA HIS A 296 3.90 -4.04 7.72
C HIS A 296 3.14 -4.64 6.53
N PRO A 297 2.70 -5.92 6.56
CA PRO A 297 1.96 -6.50 5.45
C PRO A 297 0.64 -5.76 5.18
N PRO A 298 0.18 -5.68 3.92
CA PRO A 298 -1.08 -5.01 3.59
C PRO A 298 -2.25 -5.61 4.37
N ARG A 299 -2.92 -4.78 5.17
CA ARG A 299 -4.07 -5.19 6.02
C ARG A 299 -5.43 -5.02 5.34
N LEU A 300 -5.42 -4.63 4.07
CA LEU A 300 -6.61 -4.46 3.26
C LEU A 300 -7.34 -5.81 3.12
N THR A 301 -8.67 -5.81 3.15
CA THR A 301 -9.48 -7.02 2.97
C THR A 301 -10.55 -6.76 1.92
N PRO A 302 -10.64 -7.58 0.85
CA PRO A 302 -9.71 -8.66 0.46
C PRO A 302 -8.41 -8.10 -0.15
N CYS A 303 -7.23 -8.66 0.17
CA CYS A 303 -5.97 -8.25 -0.46
C CYS A 303 -5.33 -9.39 -1.27
N SER A 304 -5.35 -9.26 -2.59
CA SER A 304 -4.59 -10.12 -3.52
C SER A 304 -3.08 -9.86 -3.51
N LYS A 305 -2.65 -8.85 -2.73
CA LYS A 305 -1.29 -8.30 -2.69
C LYS A 305 -0.79 -7.80 -4.05
N THR A 306 -1.67 -7.64 -5.03
CA THR A 306 -1.33 -7.23 -6.39
C THR A 306 -2.02 -5.92 -6.71
N PHE A 307 -1.30 -4.97 -7.28
CA PHE A 307 -1.74 -3.60 -7.49
C PHE A 307 -1.31 -3.09 -8.86
N THR A 308 -2.19 -2.38 -9.57
CA THR A 308 -1.79 -1.58 -10.73
C THR A 308 -1.46 -0.17 -10.25
N LEU A 309 -0.20 0.24 -10.32
CA LEU A 309 0.23 1.61 -10.07
C LEU A 309 -0.28 2.51 -11.19
N ILE A 310 -0.92 3.62 -10.83
CA ILE A 310 -1.58 4.55 -11.74
C ILE A 310 -0.78 5.85 -11.86
N ASP A 311 -0.36 6.40 -10.72
CA ASP A 311 0.32 7.70 -10.66
C ASP A 311 1.14 7.85 -9.38
N SER A 312 1.99 8.88 -9.30
CA SER A 312 2.62 9.33 -8.06
C SER A 312 2.36 10.81 -7.81
N PHE A 313 2.24 11.18 -6.55
CA PHE A 313 1.92 12.55 -6.15
C PHE A 313 2.49 12.85 -4.77
N GLU A 314 2.71 14.14 -4.49
CA GLU A 314 3.06 14.63 -3.16
C GLU A 314 1.85 15.31 -2.56
N GLU A 315 1.54 15.01 -1.31
CA GLU A 315 0.34 15.51 -0.66
C GLU A 315 0.57 15.78 0.82
N GLU A 316 0.07 16.94 1.25
CA GLU A 316 -0.06 17.30 2.65
C GLU A 316 -1.41 16.82 3.18
N SER A 317 -1.40 16.24 4.38
CA SER A 317 -2.56 15.61 4.99
C SER A 317 -2.52 15.74 6.51
N LEU A 318 -3.69 15.68 7.15
CA LEU A 318 -3.85 15.62 8.59
C LEU A 318 -4.18 14.21 9.04
N ILE A 319 -3.51 13.76 10.08
CA ILE A 319 -3.83 12.52 10.78
C ILE A 319 -4.81 12.84 11.89
N GLY A 320 -5.88 12.05 11.96
CA GLY A 320 -6.88 12.18 12.99
C GLY A 320 -7.47 10.84 13.39
N CYS A 321 -8.45 10.91 14.29
CA CYS A 321 -9.15 9.74 14.78
C CYS A 321 -10.64 10.03 14.96
N LEU A 322 -11.49 9.16 14.42
CA LEU A 322 -12.94 9.22 14.66
C LEU A 322 -13.24 8.75 16.09
N LEU A 323 -14.04 9.54 16.80
CA LEU A 323 -14.34 9.37 18.21
C LEU A 323 -15.56 8.45 18.40
N TYR A 324 -15.42 7.16 18.09
CA TYR A 324 -16.45 6.18 18.39
C TYR A 324 -16.39 5.75 19.87
N PRO A 325 -17.53 5.56 20.56
CA PRO A 325 -17.52 5.19 21.99
C PRO A 325 -16.73 3.93 22.34
N ASN A 326 -16.64 2.97 21.40
CA ASN A 326 -16.08 1.63 21.66
C ASN A 326 -14.78 1.35 20.91
N HIS A 327 -14.32 2.23 20.02
CA HIS A 327 -13.08 2.04 19.28
C HIS A 327 -12.54 3.37 18.75
N ALA A 328 -11.24 3.40 18.49
CA ALA A 328 -10.56 4.52 17.85
C ALA A 328 -10.23 4.12 16.40
N LEU A 329 -10.81 4.80 15.42
CA LEU A 329 -10.51 4.60 14.00
C LEU A 329 -9.64 5.74 13.50
N MET A 330 -8.38 5.45 13.15
CA MET A 330 -7.47 6.45 12.59
C MET A 330 -7.82 6.71 11.13
N ILE A 331 -7.73 7.97 10.73
CA ILE A 331 -7.98 8.43 9.36
C ILE A 331 -6.90 9.44 8.98
N GLU A 332 -6.64 9.54 7.69
CA GLU A 332 -5.81 10.59 7.12
C GLU A 332 -6.64 11.40 6.13
N VAL A 333 -6.65 12.72 6.31
CA VAL A 333 -7.46 13.66 5.53
C VAL A 333 -6.54 14.57 4.72
N PRO A 334 -6.61 14.55 3.38
CA PRO A 334 -5.85 15.48 2.55
C PRO A 334 -6.18 16.94 2.85
N MET A 335 -5.17 17.80 2.88
CA MET A 335 -5.35 19.27 3.00
C MET A 335 -6.06 19.89 1.79
N THR A 336 -6.13 19.16 0.68
CA THR A 336 -6.87 19.51 -0.55
C THR A 336 -8.35 19.12 -0.48
N SER A 337 -8.79 18.47 0.60
CA SER A 337 -10.18 18.09 0.81
C SER A 337 -11.07 19.34 0.86
N THR A 338 -12.18 19.30 0.11
CA THR A 338 -13.15 20.40 0.05
C THR A 338 -14.22 20.32 1.15
N LEU A 339 -14.00 19.47 2.16
CA LEU A 339 -14.86 19.36 3.32
C LEU A 339 -14.73 20.56 4.24
N ASN A 340 -15.85 20.93 4.84
CA ASN A 340 -15.93 21.94 5.89
C ASN A 340 -16.17 21.26 7.23
N PHE A 341 -15.55 21.80 8.28
CA PHE A 341 -15.64 21.26 9.63
C PHE A 341 -16.02 22.35 10.63
N GLN A 342 -16.83 21.98 11.62
CA GLN A 342 -17.11 22.80 12.79
C GLN A 342 -16.15 22.40 13.91
N VAL A 343 -15.53 23.39 14.52
CA VAL A 343 -14.60 23.23 15.64
C VAL A 343 -15.35 23.29 16.97
N ALA A 344 -14.96 22.50 17.96
CA ALA A 344 -15.47 22.62 19.33
C ALA A 344 -14.81 23.82 20.04
N ASN A 345 -15.61 24.81 20.46
CA ASN A 345 -15.14 26.04 21.11
C ASN A 345 -14.69 25.79 22.57
N ASN A 346 -15.34 24.86 23.27
CA ASN A 346 -14.98 24.44 24.62
C ASN A 346 -13.89 23.34 24.61
N HIS A 347 -12.78 23.64 23.94
CA HIS A 347 -11.68 22.70 23.69
C HIS A 347 -11.25 21.91 24.95
N ASP A 348 -10.93 22.62 26.04
CA ASP A 348 -10.37 22.00 27.24
C ASP A 348 -11.34 21.05 27.93
N GLU A 349 -12.64 21.40 27.96
CA GLU A 349 -13.68 20.55 28.52
C GLU A 349 -13.82 19.27 27.71
N VAL A 350 -13.91 19.38 26.38
CA VAL A 350 -14.05 18.21 25.50
C VAL A 350 -12.79 17.33 25.56
N MET A 351 -11.60 17.93 25.53
CA MET A 351 -10.33 17.19 25.64
C MET A 351 -10.11 16.55 27.01
N SER A 352 -10.80 17.01 28.06
CA SER A 352 -10.79 16.36 29.37
C SER A 352 -11.60 15.06 29.42
N MET A 353 -12.46 14.81 28.42
CA MET A 353 -13.27 13.60 28.34
C MET A 353 -12.43 12.36 28.04
N SER A 354 -12.86 11.20 28.54
CA SER A 354 -12.15 9.93 28.36
C SER A 354 -11.97 9.53 26.89
N LEU A 355 -12.95 9.85 26.04
CA LEU A 355 -12.96 9.42 24.64
C LEU A 355 -11.90 10.13 23.78
N PRO A 356 -11.81 11.48 23.72
CA PRO A 356 -10.70 12.18 23.08
C PRO A 356 -9.33 11.85 23.67
N GLN A 357 -9.22 11.67 24.99
CA GLN A 357 -7.95 11.27 25.62
C GLN A 357 -7.49 9.89 25.16
N HIS A 358 -8.41 8.93 25.09
CA HIS A 358 -8.13 7.60 24.56
C HIS A 358 -7.70 7.68 23.08
N ALA A 359 -8.44 8.43 22.25
CA ALA A 359 -8.10 8.62 20.84
C ALA A 359 -6.71 9.25 20.66
N LEU A 360 -6.39 10.29 21.44
CA LEU A 360 -5.07 10.93 21.44
C LEU A 360 -3.96 9.94 21.81
N SER A 361 -4.20 9.10 22.82
CA SER A 361 -3.26 8.04 23.21
C SER A 361 -3.04 7.02 22.08
N VAL A 362 -4.11 6.63 21.38
CA VAL A 362 -4.03 5.69 20.24
C VAL A 362 -3.22 6.31 19.10
N VAL A 363 -3.51 7.56 18.72
CA VAL A 363 -2.76 8.27 17.68
C VAL A 363 -1.29 8.35 18.05
N ARG A 364 -0.93 8.86 19.24
CA ARG A 364 0.47 8.96 19.68
C ARG A 364 1.22 7.62 19.68
N THR A 365 0.53 6.53 19.95
CA THR A 365 1.15 5.19 20.00
C THR A 365 1.31 4.57 18.62
N ARG A 366 0.43 4.90 17.67
CA ARG A 366 0.32 4.19 16.38
C ARG A 366 0.57 5.06 15.16
N GLU A 367 0.80 6.37 15.33
CA GLU A 367 0.96 7.33 14.25
C GLU A 367 2.05 6.91 13.26
N GLU A 368 3.26 6.59 13.73
CA GLU A 368 4.38 6.23 12.84
C GLU A 368 4.06 5.02 11.96
N THR A 369 3.43 3.99 12.53
CA THR A 369 2.97 2.82 11.76
C THR A 369 1.85 3.21 10.79
N PHE A 370 0.84 3.93 11.26
CA PHE A 370 -0.33 4.31 10.46
C PHE A 370 0.07 5.16 9.24
N ILE A 371 0.95 6.15 9.41
CA ILE A 371 1.36 7.02 8.30
C ILE A 371 2.14 6.27 7.22
N ARG A 372 2.82 5.16 7.57
CA ARG A 372 3.57 4.30 6.65
C ARG A 372 2.71 3.22 6.00
N ASP A 373 1.65 2.77 6.66
CA ASP A 373 0.78 1.70 6.15
C ASP A 373 0.12 2.06 4.80
N LEU A 374 -0.15 1.03 3.99
CA LEU A 374 -1.03 1.12 2.81
C LEU A 374 -2.43 1.48 3.25
N LYS A 375 -3.04 2.43 2.53
CA LYS A 375 -4.36 2.93 2.87
C LYS A 375 -5.36 2.74 1.75
N LEU A 376 -6.60 2.47 2.11
CA LEU A 376 -7.73 2.52 1.19
C LEU A 376 -8.13 3.98 0.97
N LYS A 377 -8.22 4.42 -0.28
CA LYS A 377 -8.75 5.74 -0.67
C LYS A 377 -10.27 5.65 -0.80
N CYS A 378 -10.97 6.03 0.27
CA CYS A 378 -12.43 6.11 0.31
C CYS A 378 -12.89 7.41 -0.36
N LYS A 379 -13.41 7.33 -1.58
CA LYS A 379 -13.96 8.48 -2.34
C LYS A 379 -15.47 8.58 -2.13
N PHE A 380 -15.97 9.82 -2.09
CA PHE A 380 -17.39 10.09 -1.96
C PHE A 380 -17.70 11.51 -2.45
N VAL A 381 -18.98 11.78 -2.69
CA VAL A 381 -19.47 13.07 -3.19
C VAL A 381 -20.22 13.84 -2.11
N HIS A 382 -19.96 15.14 -2.00
CA HIS A 382 -20.70 16.03 -1.10
C HIS A 382 -21.21 17.28 -1.80
N LEU A 383 -22.29 17.83 -1.25
CA LEU A 383 -22.84 19.12 -1.64
C LEU A 383 -21.96 20.23 -1.08
N VAL A 384 -21.67 21.21 -1.94
CA VAL A 384 -21.00 22.46 -1.59
C VAL A 384 -22.08 23.45 -1.21
N SER A 385 -22.02 23.96 0.02
CA SER A 385 -22.89 25.05 0.45
C SER A 385 -22.62 26.26 -0.41
N SER A 386 -23.53 26.60 -1.33
CA SER A 386 -23.45 27.87 -2.04
C SER A 386 -23.72 28.99 -1.03
N GLY A 387 -22.64 29.64 -0.56
CA GLY A 387 -22.73 30.81 0.33
C GLY A 387 -23.48 32.01 -0.29
N PHE A 388 -23.96 31.88 -1.53
CA PHE A 388 -24.80 32.86 -2.22
C PHE A 388 -26.24 32.37 -2.27
N GLY A 389 -27.08 32.99 -1.42
CA GLY A 389 -28.49 32.65 -1.19
C GLY A 389 -29.25 32.25 -2.45
N GLN A 390 -29.52 30.95 -2.59
CA GLN A 390 -30.43 30.49 -3.62
C GLN A 390 -31.88 30.88 -3.28
N PRO A 391 -32.65 31.33 -4.28
CA PRO A 391 -34.05 31.65 -4.11
C PRO A 391 -34.85 30.37 -3.83
N VAL A 392 -35.37 30.28 -2.62
CA VAL A 392 -36.32 29.26 -2.16
C VAL A 392 -37.58 29.34 -3.04
N GLY A 393 -37.76 28.45 -4.03
CA GLY A 393 -38.97 28.56 -4.84
C GLY A 393 -39.22 27.65 -6.04
N ARG A 394 -38.51 26.54 -6.26
CA ARG A 394 -38.94 25.57 -7.28
C ARG A 394 -39.13 24.19 -6.68
N ALA A 395 -40.40 23.82 -6.57
CA ALA A 395 -40.86 22.51 -6.17
C ALA A 395 -40.26 21.44 -7.10
N ALA A 396 -39.63 20.45 -6.48
CA ALA A 396 -39.10 19.27 -7.13
C ALA A 396 -40.24 18.47 -7.78
N GLY A 397 -40.15 18.30 -9.10
CA GLY A 397 -40.92 17.32 -9.84
C GLY A 397 -40.23 15.96 -9.74
N THR A 398 -41.05 14.96 -9.47
CA THR A 398 -40.84 13.50 -9.39
C THR A 398 -39.73 12.89 -10.25
N ASP A 399 -38.80 12.22 -9.54
CA ASP A 399 -38.37 10.82 -9.66
C ASP A 399 -38.15 10.22 -11.06
N ASP A 400 -36.89 10.24 -11.49
CA ASP A 400 -36.25 9.16 -12.25
C ASP A 400 -34.87 8.93 -11.59
N ASP A 401 -34.83 7.98 -10.65
CA ASP A 401 -33.65 7.56 -9.90
C ASP A 401 -32.93 6.44 -10.68
N ASP A 402 -31.81 6.74 -11.37
CA ASP A 402 -30.68 5.78 -11.52
C ASP A 402 -29.49 6.32 -12.33
N ASP A 403 -29.61 7.45 -13.04
CA ASP A 403 -28.47 8.02 -13.78
C ASP A 403 -27.70 9.05 -12.94
N MET A 404 -26.54 8.64 -12.43
CA MET A 404 -25.58 9.55 -11.82
C MET A 404 -25.23 10.67 -12.83
N PRO A 405 -25.46 11.96 -12.50
CA PRO A 405 -25.35 13.05 -13.46
C PRO A 405 -23.94 13.18 -14.02
N SER A 406 -23.87 13.53 -15.32
CA SER A 406 -22.60 13.78 -16.03
C SER A 406 -21.76 14.86 -15.34
N ALA A 407 -20.44 14.87 -15.55
CA ALA A 407 -19.52 15.83 -14.92
C ALA A 407 -19.97 17.30 -15.08
N THR A 408 -20.52 17.65 -16.25
CA THR A 408 -21.08 19.00 -16.52
C THR A 408 -22.31 19.31 -15.66
N MET A 409 -23.13 18.31 -15.35
CA MET A 409 -24.28 18.45 -14.46
C MET A 409 -23.86 18.51 -12.99
N ARG A 410 -22.82 17.77 -12.56
CA ARG A 410 -22.26 17.91 -11.21
C ARG A 410 -21.72 19.31 -10.93
N ALA A 411 -21.05 19.91 -11.92
CA ALA A 411 -20.62 21.30 -11.85
C ALA A 411 -21.79 22.28 -11.67
N ARG A 412 -22.99 21.93 -12.19
CA ARG A 412 -24.22 22.71 -11.98
C ARG A 412 -24.93 22.39 -10.66
N GLN A 413 -24.74 21.19 -10.11
CA GLN A 413 -25.34 20.73 -8.87
C GLN A 413 -24.52 21.07 -7.62
N TYR A 414 -23.41 21.81 -7.77
CA TYR A 414 -22.53 22.19 -6.65
C TYR A 414 -22.05 20.95 -5.87
N ALA A 415 -21.71 19.87 -6.58
CA ALA A 415 -21.22 18.64 -5.98
C ALA A 415 -19.71 18.52 -6.18
N ASN A 416 -18.98 18.27 -5.10
CA ASN A 416 -17.53 18.05 -5.11
C ASN A 416 -17.20 16.63 -4.64
N GLU A 417 -16.10 16.09 -5.17
CA GLU A 417 -15.52 14.84 -4.68
C GLU A 417 -14.57 15.14 -3.51
N ALA A 418 -14.67 14.32 -2.46
CA ALA A 418 -13.74 14.32 -1.35
C ALA A 418 -13.30 12.87 -1.06
N PHE A 419 -12.23 12.72 -0.29
CA PHE A 419 -11.73 11.40 0.08
C PHE A 419 -11.00 11.40 1.41
N PHE A 420 -10.95 10.22 2.02
CA PHE A 420 -10.13 9.90 3.18
C PHE A 420 -9.22 8.71 2.87
N TYR A 421 -8.14 8.60 3.62
CA TYR A 421 -7.33 7.40 3.67
C TYR A 421 -7.51 6.69 5.01
N MET A 422 -7.67 5.37 4.95
CA MET A 422 -7.91 4.51 6.11
C MET A 422 -7.06 3.24 6.05
#